data_AF-A0A317C827-F1
#
_entry.id   AF-A0A317C827-F1
#
_cell.length_a   1.000
_cell.length_b   1.000
_cell.length_c   1.000
_cell.angle_alpha   90.00
_cell.angle_beta   90.00
_cell.angle_gamma   90.00
#
_symmetry.space_group_name_H-M   'P 1'
#
loop_
_entity.id
_entity.type
_entity.pdbx_description
1 polymer ?
#
loop_
_entity_poly.entity_id
_entity_poly.type
_entity_poly.pdbx_seq_one_letter_code
_entity_poly.pdbx_strand_id
1 'polypeptide(L)'
;MKSITLKSTAAAILLTLVGTAATLQTVSADNLTIRAIPGLKLITMENLRTIRPLRIMTCQGRRVTMWGTPGADYIVGTPGQDVIYAGAGNDRVDGRGGNDIICGGRGNDTLNGNRGNDKIFGGSGHDTINGNRGRDSLYGQRGEDRMYGGQGRDRLYGGQDYDSLNGESGRDYLNGGVGNNGCNGGPGIDTLVNC
;
A
#
# COMPACT_ATOMS: atom_id res chain seq x y z
N MET A 1 -8.17 21.24 31.21
CA MET A 1 -8.92 20.33 30.31
C MET A 1 -9.88 21.18 29.49
N LYS A 2 -9.72 21.20 28.17
CA LYS A 2 -10.72 21.75 27.26
C LYS A 2 -10.96 20.67 26.21
N SER A 3 -12.15 20.08 26.23
CA SER A 3 -12.65 19.21 25.18
C SER A 3 -12.96 20.06 23.95
N ILE A 4 -12.63 19.58 22.76
CA ILE A 4 -13.25 20.06 21.53
C ILE A 4 -14.41 19.12 21.23
N THR A 5 -15.57 19.72 20.90
CA THR A 5 -16.72 19.04 20.32
C THR A 5 -16.98 19.58 18.90
N LEU A 6 -16.76 18.81 17.83
CA LEU A 6 -17.04 19.18 16.45
C LEU A 6 -18.46 18.71 16.13
N LYS A 7 -19.34 19.67 15.88
CA LYS A 7 -20.60 19.41 15.21
C LYS A 7 -20.38 19.77 13.74
N SER A 8 -20.57 18.78 12.87
CA SER A 8 -20.62 18.97 11.43
C SER A 8 -21.97 19.58 11.03
N THR A 9 -21.97 20.64 10.22
CA THR A 9 -23.12 20.98 9.35
C THR A 9 -22.96 20.42 7.93
N ALA A 10 -21.76 19.92 7.63
CA ALA A 10 -21.34 19.03 6.54
C ALA A 10 -20.08 18.31 7.06
N ALA A 11 -19.87 17.04 6.67
CA ALA A 11 -19.27 15.92 7.42
C ALA A 11 -17.84 16.03 8.05
N ALA A 12 -17.50 17.14 8.70
CA ALA A 12 -16.34 17.26 9.57
C ALA A 12 -16.53 16.46 10.87
N ILE A 13 -15.65 15.47 11.10
CA ILE A 13 -15.65 14.59 12.27
C ILE A 13 -15.00 15.25 13.47
N LEU A 14 -15.67 15.16 14.63
CA LEU A 14 -15.04 15.37 15.92
C LEU A 14 -14.29 14.16 16.42
N LEU A 15 -13.02 14.33 16.78
CA LEU A 15 -12.35 13.43 17.73
C LEU A 15 -12.11 14.12 19.07
N THR A 16 -12.61 13.54 20.15
CA THR A 16 -12.26 13.93 21.52
C THR A 16 -11.36 12.83 22.11
N LEU A 17 -10.13 13.19 22.47
CA LEU A 17 -9.17 12.29 23.13
C LEU A 17 -9.12 12.59 24.62
N VAL A 18 -9.35 11.57 25.45
CA VAL A 18 -9.17 11.63 26.90
C VAL A 18 -7.87 10.88 27.23
N GLY A 19 -6.92 11.55 27.87
CA GLY A 19 -5.87 10.84 28.62
C GLY A 19 -4.42 11.29 28.46
N THR A 20 -3.96 11.84 27.33
CA THR A 20 -2.53 12.21 27.20
C THR A 20 -2.30 13.34 26.20
N ALA A 21 -1.26 14.14 26.46
CA ALA A 21 -0.83 15.32 25.71
C ALA A 21 -0.50 14.97 24.25
N ALA A 22 -1.49 15.13 23.39
CA ALA A 22 -1.45 14.83 21.98
C ALA A 22 -2.11 15.98 21.22
N THR A 23 -1.34 16.77 20.50
CA THR A 23 -1.88 17.76 19.57
C THR A 23 -2.16 17.09 18.22
N LEU A 24 -3.45 16.97 17.86
CA LEU A 24 -3.87 16.64 16.50
C LEU A 24 -3.99 17.94 15.69
N GLN A 25 -3.40 17.99 14.50
CA GLN A 25 -3.52 19.11 13.56
C GLN A 25 -4.28 18.65 12.31
N THR A 26 -5.43 19.26 12.06
CA THR A 26 -6.16 19.21 10.79
C THR A 26 -5.52 20.19 9.81
N VAL A 27 -5.15 19.75 8.60
CA VAL A 27 -4.46 20.62 7.62
C VAL A 27 -5.41 21.22 6.58
N SER A 28 -6.57 20.61 6.30
CA SER A 28 -7.66 21.26 5.56
C SER A 28 -8.94 20.42 5.61
N ALA A 29 -10.03 20.93 5.04
CA ALA A 29 -11.32 20.24 4.90
C ALA A 29 -11.23 18.92 4.11
N ASP A 30 -10.14 18.69 3.36
CA ASP A 30 -10.00 17.56 2.45
C ASP A 30 -8.98 16.51 2.92
N ASN A 31 -8.28 16.75 4.04
CA ASN A 31 -7.26 15.83 4.55
C ASN A 31 -7.12 15.92 6.08
N LEU A 32 -7.50 14.85 6.79
CA LEU A 32 -7.15 14.66 8.21
C LEU A 32 -5.75 14.07 8.31
N THR A 33 -4.80 14.79 8.90
CA THR A 33 -3.42 14.30 9.15
C THR A 33 -3.26 14.00 10.64
N ILE A 34 -3.44 12.75 11.06
CA ILE A 34 -3.09 12.34 12.43
C ILE A 34 -1.56 12.35 12.51
N ARG A 35 -0.94 12.73 13.64
CA ARG A 35 0.51 12.57 13.96
C ARG A 35 0.67 11.61 15.14
N ALA A 36 1.78 10.89 15.20
CA ALA A 36 1.94 9.71 16.07
C ALA A 36 2.09 10.24 17.47
N ILE A 37 1.24 9.76 18.38
CA ILE A 37 1.50 9.95 19.79
C ILE A 37 1.82 8.58 20.38
N PRO A 38 3.00 8.41 20.99
CA PRO A 38 3.30 7.21 21.77
C PRO A 38 2.18 6.98 22.80
N GLY A 39 1.54 5.80 22.75
CA GLY A 39 0.43 5.44 23.64
C GLY A 39 -0.98 5.64 23.08
N LEU A 40 -1.14 6.16 21.86
CA LEU A 40 -2.45 6.24 21.21
C LEU A 40 -2.90 4.84 20.73
N LYS A 41 -3.79 4.19 21.47
CA LYS A 41 -4.48 2.97 21.03
C LYS A 41 -5.71 3.41 20.21
N LEU A 42 -5.63 3.33 18.89
CA LEU A 42 -6.74 3.71 18.01
C LEU A 42 -7.90 2.72 18.24
N ILE A 43 -8.96 3.19 18.90
CA ILE A 43 -10.14 2.38 19.22
C ILE A 43 -10.95 2.19 17.92
N THR A 44 -10.77 1.02 17.30
CA THR A 44 -11.65 0.29 16.38
C THR A 44 -12.30 1.03 15.20
N MET A 45 -12.00 0.51 14.00
CA MET A 45 -12.37 0.99 12.66
C MET A 45 -13.87 1.02 12.30
N GLU A 46 -14.80 0.86 13.24
CA GLU A 46 -16.23 0.75 12.89
C GLU A 46 -16.89 2.10 12.52
N ASN A 47 -16.35 3.22 13.01
CA ASN A 47 -17.02 4.54 12.88
C ASN A 47 -16.36 5.54 11.92
N LEU A 48 -15.30 5.17 11.18
CA LEU A 48 -14.63 6.06 10.22
C LEU A 48 -15.02 5.83 8.74
N ARG A 49 -16.11 5.10 8.50
CA ARG A 49 -16.58 4.66 7.16
C ARG A 49 -17.00 5.78 6.19
N THR A 50 -16.94 7.05 6.57
CA THR A 50 -17.51 8.17 5.80
C THR A 50 -16.52 9.25 5.36
N ILE A 51 -15.22 9.13 5.63
CA ILE A 51 -14.22 10.09 5.10
C ILE A 51 -13.38 9.42 4.03
N ARG A 52 -13.62 9.79 2.77
CA ARG A 52 -12.69 9.58 1.66
C ARG A 52 -11.93 10.88 1.38
N PRO A 53 -10.60 10.87 1.20
CA PRO A 53 -9.62 9.90 1.67
C PRO A 53 -9.05 10.33 3.04
N LEU A 54 -9.21 9.49 4.06
CA LEU A 54 -8.65 9.73 5.38
C LEU A 54 -7.13 9.51 5.37
N ARG A 55 -6.33 10.55 5.64
CA ARG A 55 -4.87 10.54 5.50
C ARG A 55 -4.14 10.31 6.84
N ILE A 56 -4.10 9.07 7.32
CA ILE A 56 -3.38 8.75 8.57
C ILE A 56 -1.85 8.92 8.34
N MET A 57 -1.18 9.84 9.06
CA MET A 57 0.23 10.14 8.80
C MET A 57 1.10 10.12 10.05
N THR A 58 1.54 8.93 10.46
CA THR A 58 2.45 8.80 11.59
C THR A 58 3.13 7.44 11.59
N CYS A 59 4.46 7.27 11.69
CA CYS A 59 5.40 7.80 12.67
C CYS A 59 6.82 7.73 12.05
N GLN A 60 7.73 8.65 12.37
CA GLN A 60 9.08 8.65 11.81
C GLN A 60 9.83 7.36 12.20
N GLY A 61 10.17 6.54 11.21
CA GLY A 61 11.22 5.51 11.28
C GLY A 61 10.90 4.23 12.06
N ARG A 62 9.64 3.96 12.40
CA ARG A 62 9.23 2.75 13.14
C ARG A 62 8.06 2.09 12.43
N ARG A 63 7.99 0.75 12.47
CA ARG A 63 6.99 0.01 11.69
C ARG A 63 5.57 0.43 12.00
N VAL A 64 4.82 0.85 10.98
CA VAL A 64 3.40 1.22 11.09
C VAL A 64 2.54 0.18 10.40
N THR A 65 1.36 -0.09 10.97
CA THR A 65 0.35 -0.91 10.30
C THR A 65 -0.84 -0.03 9.91
N MET A 66 -1.21 -0.07 8.64
CA MET A 66 -2.33 0.67 8.05
C MET A 66 -3.36 -0.31 7.50
N TRP A 67 -4.63 0.06 7.63
CA TRP A 67 -5.77 -0.70 7.15
C TRP A 67 -6.68 0.24 6.38
N GLY A 68 -7.02 -0.12 5.15
CA GLY A 68 -8.08 0.49 4.38
C GLY A 68 -9.45 -0.08 4.74
N THR A 69 -10.40 0.21 3.89
CA THR A 69 -11.81 -0.08 4.01
C THR A 69 -12.24 -1.07 2.91
N PRO A 70 -13.52 -1.48 2.87
CA PRO A 70 -14.01 -2.30 1.75
C PRO A 70 -14.27 -1.54 0.44
N GLY A 71 -13.93 -0.26 0.32
CA GLY A 71 -14.10 0.49 -0.93
C GLY A 71 -12.83 1.27 -1.28
N ALA A 72 -12.78 1.79 -2.50
CA ALA A 72 -11.58 2.44 -3.05
C ALA A 72 -10.92 3.45 -2.09
N ASP A 73 -9.67 3.16 -1.74
CA ASP A 73 -8.84 3.91 -0.81
C ASP A 73 -7.58 4.49 -1.46
N TYR A 74 -7.07 5.56 -0.85
CA TYR A 74 -5.75 6.11 -1.17
C TYR A 74 -4.88 6.08 0.08
N ILE A 75 -3.95 5.14 0.13
CA ILE A 75 -3.11 4.88 1.31
C ILE A 75 -1.67 5.30 1.00
N VAL A 76 -1.08 6.06 1.91
CA VAL A 76 0.31 6.51 1.79
C VAL A 76 1.05 6.16 3.06
N GLY A 77 2.10 5.37 2.92
CA GLY A 77 2.99 4.98 3.99
C GLY A 77 3.89 6.10 4.48
N THR A 78 4.87 5.69 5.25
CA THR A 78 5.89 6.50 5.90
C THR A 78 7.24 6.25 5.25
N PRO A 79 8.28 7.03 5.58
CA PRO A 79 9.63 6.71 5.12
C PRO A 79 10.28 5.49 5.82
N GLY A 80 9.56 4.76 6.68
CA GLY A 80 10.06 3.56 7.36
C GLY A 80 9.22 2.34 7.00
N GLN A 81 9.66 1.16 7.46
CA GLN A 81 9.02 -0.13 7.13
C GLN A 81 7.54 -0.17 7.50
N ASP A 82 6.63 -0.35 6.57
CA ASP A 82 5.20 -0.38 6.85
C ASP A 82 4.56 -1.74 6.55
N VAL A 83 3.37 -1.95 7.12
CA VAL A 83 2.48 -3.05 6.77
C VAL A 83 1.14 -2.44 6.38
N ILE A 84 0.75 -2.58 5.11
CA ILE A 84 -0.43 -1.94 4.53
C ILE A 84 -1.39 -3.03 4.05
N TYR A 85 -2.61 -2.99 4.55
CA TYR A 85 -3.72 -3.80 4.06
C TYR A 85 -4.76 -2.87 3.42
N ALA A 86 -4.87 -2.83 2.10
CA ALA A 86 -5.78 -1.90 1.42
C ALA A 86 -7.23 -2.37 1.53
N GLY A 87 -7.49 -3.66 1.30
CA GLY A 87 -8.74 -4.30 1.67
C GLY A 87 -9.53 -4.73 0.45
N ALA A 88 -10.69 -4.13 0.22
CA ALA A 88 -11.44 -4.38 -1.00
C ALA A 88 -11.77 -3.06 -1.69
N GLY A 89 -12.06 -3.10 -2.98
CA GLY A 89 -12.19 -1.89 -3.80
C GLY A 89 -10.97 -1.72 -4.69
N ASN A 90 -10.98 -0.68 -5.52
CA ASN A 90 -9.84 -0.38 -6.38
C ASN A 90 -8.96 0.63 -5.64
N ASP A 91 -7.90 0.14 -5.03
CA ASP A 91 -7.09 0.90 -4.09
C ASP A 91 -5.83 1.46 -4.75
N ARG A 92 -5.33 2.57 -4.20
CA ARG A 92 -4.03 3.13 -4.60
C ARG A 92 -3.14 3.25 -3.38
N VAL A 93 -2.03 2.51 -3.40
CA VAL A 93 -1.06 2.45 -2.30
C VAL A 93 0.31 2.98 -2.73
N ASP A 94 0.92 3.79 -1.86
CA ASP A 94 2.29 4.28 -1.96
C ASP A 94 3.03 3.99 -0.64
N GLY A 95 3.93 3.00 -0.63
CA GLY A 95 4.75 2.61 0.53
C GLY A 95 5.82 3.64 0.91
N ARG A 96 6.20 4.49 -0.03
CA ARG A 96 7.28 5.49 0.03
C ARG A 96 8.67 4.92 0.25
N GLY A 97 9.03 4.53 1.46
CA GLY A 97 10.40 4.16 1.74
C GLY A 97 10.49 3.28 2.97
N GLY A 98 11.51 2.44 3.02
CA GLY A 98 11.54 1.35 3.99
C GLY A 98 11.29 0.03 3.29
N ASN A 99 11.33 -1.06 4.05
CA ASN A 99 11.00 -2.37 3.52
C ASN A 99 9.57 -2.67 3.93
N ASP A 100 8.66 -2.54 2.98
CA ASP A 100 7.23 -2.54 3.24
C ASP A 100 6.61 -3.90 2.94
N ILE A 101 5.48 -4.17 3.58
CA ILE A 101 4.57 -5.26 3.21
C ILE A 101 3.27 -4.60 2.78
N ILE A 102 2.87 -4.79 1.53
CA ILE A 102 1.65 -4.20 0.97
C ILE A 102 0.75 -5.33 0.47
N CYS A 103 -0.51 -5.35 0.90
CA CYS A 103 -1.55 -6.22 0.40
C CYS A 103 -2.68 -5.38 -0.20
N GLY A 104 -2.92 -5.47 -1.51
CA GLY A 104 -4.03 -4.81 -2.20
C GLY A 104 -5.36 -5.40 -1.76
N GLY A 105 -5.54 -6.70 -2.01
CA GLY A 105 -6.70 -7.44 -1.54
C GLY A 105 -7.66 -7.75 -2.68
N ARG A 106 -8.89 -7.23 -2.67
CA ARG A 106 -9.84 -7.49 -3.77
C ARG A 106 -10.10 -6.21 -4.55
N GLY A 107 -10.04 -6.29 -5.88
CA GLY A 107 -10.32 -5.17 -6.76
C GLY A 107 -9.11 -4.93 -7.66
N ASN A 108 -9.19 -3.90 -8.50
CA ASN A 108 -8.10 -3.56 -9.40
C ASN A 108 -7.23 -2.50 -8.73
N ASP A 109 -6.13 -2.93 -8.13
CA ASP A 109 -5.30 -2.10 -7.27
C ASP A 109 -4.10 -1.50 -8.01
N THR A 110 -3.61 -0.36 -7.54
CA THR A 110 -2.33 0.22 -7.96
C THR A 110 -1.40 0.33 -6.76
N LEU A 111 -0.38 -0.51 -6.71
CA LEU A 111 0.49 -0.70 -5.56
C LEU A 111 1.93 -0.28 -5.89
N ASN A 112 2.52 0.61 -5.10
CA ASN A 112 3.90 1.09 -5.29
C ASN A 112 4.71 0.90 -4.00
N GLY A 113 5.79 0.11 -4.06
CA GLY A 113 6.73 -0.06 -2.94
C GLY A 113 7.68 1.13 -2.75
N ASN A 114 8.13 1.69 -3.87
CA ASN A 114 9.05 2.84 -3.94
C ASN A 114 10.49 2.49 -3.51
N ARG A 115 10.96 2.86 -2.32
CA ARG A 115 12.36 2.65 -1.93
C ARG A 115 12.48 1.61 -0.84
N GLY A 116 13.15 0.51 -1.13
CA GLY A 116 13.53 -0.49 -0.15
C GLY A 116 13.26 -1.87 -0.72
N ASN A 117 13.35 -2.88 0.14
CA ASN A 117 13.09 -4.25 -0.28
C ASN A 117 11.66 -4.60 0.11
N ASP A 118 10.74 -4.42 -0.81
CA ASP A 118 9.31 -4.48 -0.56
C ASP A 118 8.73 -5.85 -0.87
N LYS A 119 7.66 -6.20 -0.16
CA LYS A 119 6.85 -7.38 -0.44
C LYS A 119 5.44 -6.94 -0.75
N ILE A 120 5.02 -7.09 -2.01
CA ILE A 120 3.74 -6.60 -2.49
C ILE A 120 2.89 -7.75 -3.01
N PHE A 121 1.65 -7.82 -2.56
CA PHE A 121 0.64 -8.76 -2.98
C PHE A 121 -0.52 -7.99 -3.61
N GLY A 122 -0.81 -8.23 -4.89
CA GLY A 122 -1.95 -7.68 -5.61
C GLY A 122 -3.24 -8.19 -4.99
N GLY A 123 -3.48 -9.50 -5.15
CA GLY A 123 -4.60 -10.18 -4.52
C GLY A 123 -5.54 -10.76 -5.56
N SER A 124 -6.74 -10.24 -5.68
CA SER A 124 -7.65 -10.65 -6.75
C SER A 124 -8.13 -9.44 -7.51
N GLY A 125 -8.02 -9.47 -8.83
CA GLY A 125 -8.40 -8.38 -9.71
C GLY A 125 -7.29 -8.13 -10.71
N HIS A 126 -7.40 -7.04 -11.46
CA HIS A 126 -6.36 -6.66 -12.42
C HIS A 126 -5.47 -5.60 -11.80
N ASP A 127 -4.37 -6.05 -11.19
CA ASP A 127 -3.52 -5.18 -10.38
C ASP A 127 -2.38 -4.58 -11.20
N THR A 128 -1.93 -3.41 -10.77
CA THR A 128 -0.68 -2.80 -11.25
C THR A 128 0.27 -2.67 -10.07
N ILE A 129 1.39 -3.39 -10.14
CA ILE A 129 2.35 -3.53 -9.04
C ILE A 129 3.72 -3.00 -9.48
N ASN A 130 4.25 -2.02 -8.75
CA ASN A 130 5.58 -1.44 -9.00
C ASN A 130 6.48 -1.60 -7.76
N GLY A 131 7.56 -2.38 -7.87
CA GLY A 131 8.61 -2.48 -6.83
C GLY A 131 9.41 -1.18 -6.72
N ASN A 132 9.90 -0.69 -7.86
CA ASN A 132 10.72 0.52 -8.04
C ASN A 132 12.18 0.35 -7.63
N ARG A 133 12.60 0.62 -6.40
CA ARG A 133 14.03 0.57 -6.04
C ARG A 133 14.25 -0.38 -4.89
N GLY A 134 15.03 -1.42 -5.13
CA GLY A 134 15.52 -2.34 -4.12
C GLY A 134 15.39 -3.76 -4.60
N ARG A 135 15.43 -4.71 -3.69
CA ARG A 135 15.16 -6.11 -4.00
C ARG A 135 13.74 -6.42 -3.57
N ASP A 136 12.86 -6.43 -4.53
CA ASP A 136 11.43 -6.55 -4.31
C ASP A 136 10.94 -7.98 -4.52
N SER A 137 9.80 -8.28 -3.91
CA SER A 137 9.08 -9.54 -4.10
C SER A 137 7.62 -9.22 -4.35
N LEU A 138 7.21 -9.36 -5.61
CA LEU A 138 5.93 -8.96 -6.13
C LEU A 138 5.11 -10.22 -6.45
N TYR A 139 3.84 -10.24 -6.06
CA TYR A 139 2.91 -11.35 -6.29
C TYR A 139 1.61 -10.79 -6.84
N GLY A 140 1.26 -11.08 -8.10
CA GLY A 140 -0.01 -10.67 -8.71
C GLY A 140 -1.21 -11.43 -8.11
N GLN A 141 -1.08 -12.76 -8.09
CA GLN A 141 -2.01 -13.75 -7.56
C GLN A 141 -3.15 -14.12 -8.52
N ARG A 142 -4.33 -13.48 -8.49
CA ARG A 142 -5.45 -13.84 -9.39
C ARG A 142 -5.87 -12.64 -10.21
N GLY A 143 -6.13 -12.87 -11.49
CA GLY A 143 -6.51 -11.85 -12.45
C GLY A 143 -5.32 -11.40 -13.28
N GLU A 144 -5.60 -10.67 -14.36
CA GLU A 144 -4.55 -10.25 -15.30
C GLU A 144 -3.74 -9.07 -14.73
N ASP A 145 -2.53 -9.35 -14.27
CA ASP A 145 -1.71 -8.37 -13.54
C ASP A 145 -0.62 -7.73 -14.41
N ARG A 146 -0.25 -6.49 -14.06
CA ARG A 146 0.91 -5.77 -14.61
C ARG A 146 1.92 -5.54 -13.50
N MET A 147 3.12 -6.07 -13.68
CA MET A 147 4.15 -6.07 -12.64
C MET A 147 5.47 -5.51 -13.17
N TYR A 148 6.05 -4.58 -12.41
CA TYR A 148 7.32 -3.92 -12.73
C TYR A 148 8.26 -4.05 -11.53
N GLY A 149 9.38 -4.76 -11.71
CA GLY A 149 10.40 -5.00 -10.68
C GLY A 149 11.08 -3.70 -10.29
N GLY A 150 11.76 -3.08 -11.26
CA GLY A 150 12.42 -1.80 -11.07
C GLY A 150 13.93 -1.93 -11.11
N GLN A 151 14.61 -1.29 -10.16
CA GLN A 151 16.04 -1.38 -9.97
C GLN A 151 16.34 -2.37 -8.87
N GLY A 152 17.04 -3.46 -9.19
CA GLY A 152 17.65 -4.32 -8.19
C GLY A 152 17.73 -5.78 -8.59
N ARG A 153 17.23 -6.66 -7.74
CA ARG A 153 17.17 -8.10 -8.03
C ARG A 153 15.83 -8.55 -7.57
N ASP A 154 14.87 -8.55 -8.47
CA ASP A 154 13.48 -8.65 -8.10
C ASP A 154 12.96 -10.06 -8.31
N ARG A 155 11.89 -10.38 -7.60
CA ARG A 155 11.14 -11.61 -7.78
C ARG A 155 9.71 -11.27 -8.12
N LEU A 156 9.27 -11.61 -9.31
CA LEU A 156 7.91 -11.39 -9.78
C LEU A 156 7.23 -12.74 -9.97
N TYR A 157 6.06 -12.89 -9.36
CA TYR A 157 5.19 -14.05 -9.50
C TYR A 157 3.84 -13.57 -10.01
N GLY A 158 3.50 -13.87 -11.26
CA GLY A 158 2.22 -13.50 -11.89
C GLY A 158 1.07 -14.17 -11.17
N GLY A 159 0.90 -15.47 -11.37
CA GLY A 159 -0.03 -16.27 -10.59
C GLY A 159 -0.97 -17.05 -11.47
N GLN A 160 -2.24 -16.67 -11.50
CA GLN A 160 -3.26 -17.21 -12.39
C GLN A 160 -3.64 -16.14 -13.41
N ASP A 161 -4.07 -16.59 -14.59
CA ASP A 161 -4.55 -15.76 -15.69
C ASP A 161 -3.41 -15.15 -16.52
N TYR A 162 -3.71 -14.21 -17.41
CA TYR A 162 -2.71 -13.61 -18.30
C TYR A 162 -1.95 -12.49 -17.57
N ASP A 163 -0.67 -12.70 -17.28
CA ASP A 163 0.14 -11.72 -16.56
C ASP A 163 1.21 -11.06 -17.45
N SER A 164 1.51 -9.79 -17.17
CA SER A 164 2.59 -9.03 -17.80
C SER A 164 3.64 -8.64 -16.76
N LEU A 165 4.81 -9.30 -16.80
CA LEU A 165 5.92 -9.12 -15.87
C LEU A 165 7.10 -8.43 -16.57
N ASN A 166 7.62 -7.36 -15.98
CA ASN A 166 8.83 -6.68 -16.42
C ASN A 166 9.83 -6.55 -15.26
N GLY A 167 11.00 -7.19 -15.36
CA GLY A 167 12.06 -7.13 -14.35
C GLY A 167 12.70 -5.75 -14.27
N GLU A 168 12.81 -5.08 -15.42
CA GLU A 168 13.56 -3.83 -15.59
C GLU A 168 15.06 -4.01 -15.34
N SER A 169 15.70 -3.19 -14.50
CA SER A 169 17.16 -3.21 -14.35
C SER A 169 17.57 -4.13 -13.21
N GLY A 170 18.30 -5.20 -13.49
CA GLY A 170 18.61 -6.11 -12.41
C GLY A 170 19.09 -7.47 -12.83
N ARG A 171 19.16 -8.37 -11.85
CA ARG A 171 19.19 -9.81 -12.13
C ARG A 171 17.90 -10.35 -11.57
N ASP A 172 16.91 -10.55 -12.41
CA ASP A 172 15.55 -10.75 -11.94
C ASP A 172 15.10 -12.20 -12.09
N TYR A 173 14.13 -12.59 -11.27
CA TYR A 173 13.43 -13.86 -11.38
C TYR A 173 11.97 -13.57 -11.65
N LEU A 174 11.50 -13.98 -12.84
CA LEU A 174 10.12 -13.81 -13.28
C LEU A 174 9.48 -15.18 -13.43
N ASN A 175 8.36 -15.40 -12.76
CA ASN A 175 7.54 -16.59 -12.95
C ASN A 175 6.10 -16.15 -13.27
N GLY A 176 5.69 -16.30 -14.53
CA GLY A 176 4.35 -15.93 -14.96
C GLY A 176 3.26 -16.78 -14.29
N GLY A 177 3.55 -18.02 -13.90
CA GLY A 177 2.56 -18.90 -13.30
C GLY A 177 1.65 -19.57 -14.35
N VAL A 178 0.37 -19.75 -14.02
CA VAL A 178 -0.61 -20.40 -14.89
C VAL A 178 -1.24 -19.38 -15.81
N GLY A 179 -1.10 -19.59 -17.11
CA GLY A 179 -1.67 -18.71 -18.13
C GLY A 179 -0.70 -18.53 -19.28
N ASN A 180 -1.11 -17.75 -20.27
CA ASN A 180 -0.20 -17.26 -21.30
C ASN A 180 0.37 -15.94 -20.78
N ASN A 181 1.66 -15.86 -20.47
CA ASN A 181 2.21 -14.70 -19.77
C ASN A 181 3.22 -13.96 -20.65
N GLY A 182 3.23 -12.63 -20.54
CA GLY A 182 4.28 -11.80 -21.09
C GLY A 182 5.36 -11.57 -20.04
N CYS A 183 6.58 -12.03 -20.28
CA CYS A 183 7.71 -11.76 -19.39
C CYS A 183 8.83 -11.04 -20.14
N ASN A 184 9.32 -9.93 -19.57
CA ASN A 184 10.50 -9.23 -20.03
C ASN A 184 11.49 -9.11 -18.87
N GLY A 185 12.67 -9.72 -18.98
CA GLY A 185 13.71 -9.58 -17.95
C GLY A 185 14.26 -8.16 -17.85
N GLY A 186 14.38 -7.46 -18.99
CA GLY A 186 15.04 -6.16 -19.04
C GLY A 186 16.57 -6.28 -19.05
N PRO A 187 17.31 -5.19 -18.75
CA PRO A 187 18.76 -5.24 -18.66
C PRO A 187 19.28 -6.10 -17.49
N GLY A 188 20.08 -7.10 -17.83
CA GLY A 188 20.89 -7.87 -16.89
C GLY A 188 20.84 -9.37 -17.15
N ILE A 189 20.99 -10.19 -16.10
CA ILE A 189 20.96 -11.66 -16.23
C ILE A 189 19.75 -12.19 -15.48
N ASP A 190 18.72 -12.54 -16.23
CA ASP A 190 17.42 -12.88 -15.68
C ASP A 190 17.10 -14.36 -15.77
N THR A 191 16.10 -14.78 -15.00
CA THR A 191 15.51 -16.12 -15.06
C THR A 191 14.02 -15.97 -15.28
N LEU A 192 13.53 -16.47 -16.42
CA LEU A 192 12.13 -16.40 -16.82
C LEU A 192 11.55 -17.82 -16.80
N VAL A 193 10.39 -17.99 -16.17
CA VAL A 193 9.71 -19.27 -16.00
C VAL A 193 8.21 -19.08 -16.29
N ASN A 194 7.59 -20.03 -17.00
CA ASN A 194 6.16 -19.98 -17.36
C ASN A 194 5.75 -18.66 -18.05
N CYS A 195 6.57 -18.31 -19.03
CA CYS A 195 6.37 -17.31 -20.05
C CYS A 195 6.28 -18.09 -21.39
#